data_AF-A0A837G308-F1
#
_entry.id   AF-A0A837G308-F1
#
_cell.length_a   1.000
_cell.length_b   1.000
_cell.length_c   1.000
_cell.angle_alpha   90.00
_cell.angle_beta   90.00
_cell.angle_gamma   90.00
#
_symmetry.space_group_name_H-M   'P 1'
#
loop_
_entity.id
_entity.type
_entity.pdbx_description
1 polymer ?
#
loop_
_entity_poly.entity_id
_entity_poly.type
_entity_poly.pdbx_seq_one_letter_code
_entity_poly.pdbx_strand_id
1 'polypeptide(L)'
;MEATQHRVEDPLSEVTRKVRRNLIATVAVIFLMIYGNLMPTKVDSLGISFTDKDHAVLFTVLFLTLAYWLSSFVIYSSSDFLKWKIALTNIVIKEEEKEVEQYIKRKYGSAHLSEKAERGETTPLDYGDETLMDHKNTLKEELRKRTRLYNGPVYLVSMIRALIDFIAPILLGGAALWHLYPLSF
;
A
#
# COMPACT_ATOMS: atom_id res chain seq x y z
N MET A 1 1.02 1.94 20.60
CA MET A 1 1.24 0.62 19.95
C MET A 1 0.25 0.35 18.82
N GLU A 2 -1.02 0.79 18.88
CA GLU A 2 -1.98 0.66 17.76
C GLU A 2 -1.55 1.37 16.46
N ALA A 3 -1.00 2.59 16.55
CA ALA A 3 -0.64 3.35 15.35
C ALA A 3 0.56 2.77 14.59
N THR A 4 1.50 2.13 15.29
CA THR A 4 2.58 1.34 14.68
C THR A 4 2.05 0.10 13.96
N GLN A 5 0.97 -0.53 14.45
CA GLN A 5 0.37 -1.70 13.82
C GLN A 5 -0.33 -1.33 12.51
N HIS A 6 -1.06 -0.20 12.47
CA HIS A 6 -1.68 0.31 11.24
C HIS A 6 -0.65 0.77 10.18
N ARG A 7 0.55 1.22 10.59
CA ARG A 7 1.62 1.63 9.67
C ARG A 7 2.31 0.46 8.95
N VAL A 8 2.14 -0.77 9.45
CA VAL A 8 2.70 -2.03 8.90
C VAL A 8 1.62 -2.85 8.17
N GLU A 9 0.38 -2.37 8.16
CA GLU A 9 -0.73 -3.03 7.48
C GLU A 9 -0.46 -3.17 5.99
N ASP A 10 -0.82 -4.33 5.42
CA ASP A 10 -0.49 -4.69 4.04
C ASP A 10 -1.13 -3.68 3.07
N PRO A 11 -0.34 -2.99 2.22
CA PRO A 11 -0.86 -2.01 1.29
C PRO A 11 -1.72 -2.62 0.19
N LEU A 12 -1.66 -3.95 -0.01
CA LEU A 12 -2.40 -4.64 -1.05
C LEU A 12 -3.61 -5.38 -0.48
N SER A 13 -4.77 -5.18 -1.12
CA SER A 13 -5.95 -5.98 -0.84
C SER A 13 -5.72 -7.46 -1.18
N GLU A 14 -6.52 -8.34 -0.58
CA GLU A 14 -6.50 -9.78 -0.87
C GLU A 14 -6.69 -10.07 -2.38
N VAL A 15 -7.50 -9.26 -3.07
CA VAL A 15 -7.72 -9.38 -4.51
C VAL A 15 -6.42 -9.07 -5.27
N THR A 16 -5.79 -7.93 -5.00
CA THR A 16 -4.55 -7.52 -5.66
C THR A 16 -3.40 -8.49 -5.38
N ARG A 17 -3.33 -9.07 -4.16
CA ARG A 17 -2.35 -10.11 -3.82
C ARG A 17 -2.53 -11.37 -4.65
N LYS A 18 -3.78 -11.81 -4.89
CA LYS A 18 -4.06 -12.95 -5.77
C LYS A 18 -3.65 -12.67 -7.21
N VAL A 19 -3.99 -11.49 -7.72
CA VAL A 19 -3.61 -11.04 -9.07
C VAL A 19 -2.09 -11.00 -9.21
N ARG A 20 -1.37 -10.42 -8.24
CA ARG A 20 0.09 -10.39 -8.19
C ARG A 20 0.71 -11.78 -8.21
N ARG A 21 0.19 -12.70 -7.40
CA ARG A 21 0.68 -14.09 -7.34
C ARG A 21 0.51 -14.79 -8.69
N ASN A 22 -0.64 -14.61 -9.33
CA ASN A 22 -0.90 -15.19 -10.64
C ASN A 22 0.00 -14.57 -11.72
N LEU A 23 0.22 -13.26 -11.66
CA LEU A 23 1.17 -12.56 -12.54
C LEU A 23 2.59 -13.13 -12.38
N ILE A 24 3.10 -13.22 -11.15
CA ILE A 24 4.44 -13.75 -10.87
C ILE A 24 4.56 -15.23 -11.28
N ALA A 25 3.55 -16.05 -11.00
CA ALA A 25 3.54 -17.45 -11.41
C ALA A 25 3.58 -17.59 -12.95
N THR A 26 2.80 -16.78 -13.65
CA THR A 26 2.77 -16.76 -15.12
C THR A 26 4.12 -16.30 -15.68
N VAL A 27 4.71 -15.24 -15.13
CA VAL A 27 6.05 -14.76 -15.49
C VAL A 27 7.11 -15.85 -15.27
N ALA A 28 7.06 -16.56 -14.14
CA ALA A 28 8.00 -17.64 -13.84
C ALA A 28 7.89 -18.78 -14.87
N VAL A 29 6.67 -19.19 -15.24
CA VAL A 29 6.46 -20.20 -16.28
C VAL A 29 7.04 -19.74 -17.61
N ILE A 30 6.79 -18.49 -18.02
CA ILE A 30 7.30 -17.94 -19.28
C ILE A 30 8.83 -17.95 -19.30
N PHE A 31 9.49 -17.49 -18.24
CA PHE A 31 10.96 -17.51 -18.18
C PHE A 31 11.52 -18.92 -18.13
N LEU A 32 10.87 -19.85 -17.44
CA LEU A 32 11.28 -21.26 -17.45
C LEU A 32 11.14 -21.89 -18.85
N MET A 33 10.12 -21.52 -19.63
CA MET A 33 9.96 -22.00 -21.00
C MET A 33 11.04 -21.42 -21.92
N ILE A 34 11.27 -20.10 -21.85
CA ILE A 34 12.22 -19.40 -22.74
C ILE A 34 13.68 -19.72 -22.39
N TYR A 35 14.04 -19.61 -21.11
CA TYR A 35 15.44 -19.75 -20.66
C TYR A 35 15.77 -21.13 -20.12
N GLY A 36 14.78 -21.85 -19.59
CA GLY A 36 14.96 -23.22 -19.10
C GLY A 36 14.90 -24.27 -20.21
N ASN A 37 14.65 -23.85 -21.46
CA ASN A 37 14.49 -24.75 -22.61
C ASN A 37 13.43 -25.85 -22.36
N LEU A 38 12.39 -25.52 -21.61
CA LEU A 38 11.30 -26.43 -21.25
C LEU A 38 10.19 -26.47 -22.32
N MET A 39 10.53 -26.10 -23.54
CA MET A 39 9.58 -26.03 -24.64
C MET A 39 9.23 -27.46 -25.10
N PRO A 40 7.96 -27.87 -25.03
CA PRO A 40 7.57 -29.23 -25.39
C PRO A 40 7.74 -29.44 -26.89
N THR A 41 8.64 -30.35 -27.26
CA THR A 41 8.87 -30.74 -28.67
C THR A 41 8.00 -31.94 -29.06
N LYS A 42 7.73 -32.83 -28.11
CA LYS A 42 6.88 -34.01 -28.29
C LYS A 42 6.32 -34.51 -26.97
N VAL A 43 5.14 -35.13 -27.01
CA VAL A 43 4.59 -35.88 -25.89
C VAL A 43 4.50 -37.33 -26.32
N ASP A 44 5.55 -38.10 -26.01
CA ASP A 44 5.69 -39.51 -26.43
C ASP A 44 4.53 -40.39 -25.95
N SER A 45 3.90 -40.05 -24.82
CA SER A 45 2.74 -40.79 -24.29
C SER A 45 1.44 -40.58 -25.06
N LEU A 46 1.33 -39.51 -25.85
CA LEU A 46 0.14 -39.17 -26.64
C LEU A 46 0.38 -39.24 -28.15
N GLY A 47 1.61 -39.46 -28.60
CA GLY A 47 1.98 -39.47 -30.02
C GLY A 47 1.85 -38.11 -30.71
N ILE A 48 1.75 -37.02 -29.94
CA ILE A 48 1.59 -35.65 -30.45
C ILE A 48 2.99 -35.04 -30.64
N SER A 49 3.27 -34.56 -31.84
CA SER A 49 4.44 -33.71 -32.14
C SER A 49 4.00 -32.26 -32.25
N PHE A 50 4.74 -31.35 -31.64
CA PHE A 50 4.45 -29.93 -31.75
C PHE A 50 5.15 -29.36 -32.97
N THR A 51 4.38 -28.66 -33.81
CA THR A 51 4.92 -27.88 -34.92
C THR A 51 5.23 -26.47 -34.47
N ASP A 52 6.05 -25.74 -35.24
CA ASP A 52 6.35 -24.33 -34.99
C ASP A 52 5.08 -23.47 -34.89
N LYS A 53 4.00 -23.85 -35.61
CA LYS A 53 2.70 -23.17 -35.54
C LYS A 53 2.02 -23.37 -34.19
N ASP A 54 2.09 -24.58 -33.63
CA ASP A 54 1.49 -24.88 -32.33
C ASP A 54 2.20 -24.11 -31.21
N HIS A 55 3.52 -23.96 -31.35
CA HIS A 55 4.33 -23.14 -30.46
C HIS A 55 3.97 -21.65 -30.52
N ALA A 56 3.80 -21.09 -31.72
CA ALA A 56 3.38 -19.68 -31.88
C ALA A 56 2.01 -19.42 -31.24
N VAL A 57 1.06 -20.36 -31.39
CA VAL A 57 -0.25 -20.28 -30.73
C VAL A 57 -0.10 -20.34 -29.20
N LEU A 58 0.73 -21.24 -28.68
CA LEU A 58 1.00 -21.35 -27.25
C LEU A 58 1.58 -20.04 -26.68
N PHE A 59 2.57 -19.46 -27.35
CA PHE A 59 3.15 -18.18 -26.94
C PHE A 59 2.18 -17.02 -27.05
N THR A 60 1.32 -17.00 -28.07
CA THR A 60 0.24 -16.01 -28.20
C THR A 60 -0.73 -16.08 -27.02
N VAL A 61 -1.16 -17.28 -26.62
CA VAL A 61 -2.05 -17.47 -25.47
C VAL A 61 -1.38 -17.01 -24.17
N LEU A 62 -0.11 -17.35 -23.97
CA LEU A 62 0.68 -16.89 -22.82
C LEU A 62 0.83 -15.36 -22.82
N PHE A 63 1.10 -14.77 -23.98
CA PHE A 63 1.21 -13.32 -24.16
C PHE A 63 -0.08 -12.60 -23.76
N LEU A 64 -1.23 -13.04 -24.29
CA LEU A 64 -2.54 -12.46 -23.96
C LEU A 64 -2.90 -12.63 -22.49
N THR A 65 -2.60 -13.81 -21.92
CA THR A 65 -2.85 -14.10 -20.50
C THR A 65 -1.97 -13.22 -19.61
N LEU A 66 -0.69 -13.05 -19.94
CA LEU A 66 0.22 -12.19 -19.21
C LEU A 66 -0.20 -10.71 -19.32
N ALA A 67 -0.59 -10.25 -20.51
CA ALA A 67 -1.09 -8.90 -20.72
C ALA A 67 -2.37 -8.62 -19.90
N TYR A 68 -3.27 -9.60 -19.82
CA TYR A 68 -4.46 -9.53 -18.98
C TYR A 68 -4.11 -9.44 -17.49
N TRP A 69 -3.19 -10.28 -16.99
CA TRP A 69 -2.77 -10.22 -15.58
C TRP A 69 -2.05 -8.91 -15.25
N LEU A 70 -1.20 -8.43 -16.14
CA LEU A 70 -0.46 -7.19 -15.96
C LEU A 70 -1.39 -5.98 -15.92
N SER A 71 -2.32 -5.88 -16.87
CA SER A 71 -3.32 -4.80 -16.90
C SER A 71 -4.23 -4.83 -15.66
N SER A 72 -4.73 -6.01 -15.30
CA SER A 72 -5.52 -6.20 -14.07
C SER A 72 -4.72 -5.78 -12.84
N PHE A 73 -3.45 -6.17 -12.75
CA PHE A 73 -2.59 -5.78 -11.63
C PHE A 73 -2.42 -4.26 -11.55
N VAL A 74 -2.16 -3.58 -12.67
CA VAL A 74 -2.01 -2.11 -12.70
C VAL A 74 -3.28 -1.41 -12.20
N ILE A 75 -4.46 -1.86 -12.64
CA ILE A 75 -5.74 -1.25 -12.23
C ILE A 75 -5.99 -1.43 -10.73
N TYR A 76 -5.89 -2.67 -10.22
CA TYR A 76 -6.16 -2.95 -8.81
C TYR A 76 -5.10 -2.35 -7.88
N SER A 77 -3.83 -2.47 -8.25
CA SER A 77 -2.74 -1.89 -7.47
C SER A 77 -2.81 -0.37 -7.42
N SER A 78 -3.17 0.32 -8.51
CA SER A 78 -3.34 1.79 -8.46
C SER A 78 -4.40 2.20 -7.43
N SER A 79 -5.52 1.49 -7.39
CA SER A 79 -6.60 1.78 -6.42
C SER A 79 -6.16 1.54 -4.96
N ASP A 80 -5.45 0.44 -4.72
CA ASP A 80 -4.94 0.09 -3.39
C ASP A 80 -3.83 1.06 -2.94
N PHE A 81 -2.96 1.51 -3.86
CA PHE A 81 -1.95 2.51 -3.59
C PHE A 81 -2.56 3.84 -3.12
N LEU A 82 -3.63 4.30 -3.78
CA LEU A 82 -4.34 5.50 -3.38
C LEU A 82 -4.96 5.36 -1.98
N LYS A 83 -5.62 4.22 -1.71
CA LYS A 83 -6.19 3.92 -0.39
C LYS A 83 -5.12 3.91 0.70
N TRP A 84 -3.98 3.26 0.45
CA TRP A 84 -2.86 3.22 1.38
C TRP A 84 -2.30 4.63 1.65
N LYS A 85 -2.10 5.44 0.61
CA LYS A 85 -1.61 6.83 0.75
C LYS A 85 -2.57 7.69 1.59
N ILE A 86 -3.88 7.55 1.37
CA ILE A 86 -4.91 8.26 2.14
C ILE A 86 -4.92 7.77 3.60
N ALA A 87 -4.87 6.45 3.82
CA ALA A 87 -4.84 5.86 5.15
C ALA A 87 -3.62 6.35 5.95
N LEU A 88 -2.44 6.38 5.31
CA LEU A 88 -1.22 6.86 5.92
C LEU A 88 -1.32 8.34 6.33
N THR A 89 -1.96 9.16 5.49
CA THR A 89 -2.22 10.57 5.79
C THR A 89 -3.20 10.74 6.95
N ASN A 90 -4.26 9.93 6.99
CA ASN A 90 -5.28 9.98 8.04
C ASN A 90 -4.77 9.52 9.41
N ILE A 91 -3.85 8.55 9.45
CA ILE A 91 -3.22 8.11 10.72
C ILE A 91 -2.44 9.26 11.35
N VAL A 92 -1.66 9.98 10.54
CA VAL A 92 -0.89 11.15 10.99
C VAL A 92 -1.82 12.23 11.57
N ILE A 93 -2.93 12.52 10.89
CA ILE A 93 -3.90 13.53 11.35
C ILE A 93 -4.60 13.10 12.66
N LYS A 94 -4.98 11.82 12.78
CA LYS A 94 -5.66 11.31 13.99
C LYS A 94 -4.75 11.27 15.22
N GLU A 95 -3.46 10.94 15.03
CA GLU A 95 -2.47 11.02 16.11
C GLU A 95 -2.33 12.45 16.61
N GLU A 96 -2.22 13.41 15.69
CA GLU A 96 -2.16 14.85 16.03
C GLU A 96 -3.40 15.30 16.82
N GLU A 97 -4.62 14.94 16.37
CA GLU A 97 -5.85 15.32 17.08
C GLU A 97 -5.93 14.78 18.51
N LYS A 98 -5.57 13.51 18.72
CA LYS A 98 -5.57 12.90 20.06
C LYS A 98 -4.56 13.56 21.00
N GLU A 99 -3.37 13.89 20.50
CA GLU A 99 -2.36 14.58 21.32
C GLU A 99 -2.79 15.99 21.69
N VAL A 100 -3.38 16.74 20.75
CA VAL A 100 -3.95 18.07 21.01
C VAL A 100 -5.04 17.99 22.09
N GLU A 101 -5.98 17.06 21.95
CA GLU A 101 -7.08 16.87 22.89
C GLU A 101 -6.58 16.52 24.30
N GLN A 102 -5.61 15.59 24.40
CA GLN A 102 -5.00 15.22 25.67
C GLN A 102 -4.25 16.37 26.32
N TYR A 103 -3.52 17.18 25.55
CA TYR A 103 -2.81 18.34 26.05
C TYR A 103 -3.77 19.39 26.60
N ILE A 104 -4.84 19.73 25.86
CA ILE A 104 -5.89 20.65 26.31
C ILE A 104 -6.51 20.12 27.61
N LYS A 105 -6.88 18.83 27.66
CA LYS A 105 -7.45 18.21 28.86
C LYS A 105 -6.51 18.28 30.06
N ARG A 106 -5.20 18.05 29.88
CA ARG A 106 -4.21 18.16 30.97
C ARG A 106 -4.07 19.59 31.46
N LYS A 107 -3.89 20.55 30.56
CA LYS A 107 -3.58 21.95 30.91
C LYS A 107 -4.78 22.66 31.53
N TYR A 108 -5.96 22.53 30.91
CA TYR A 108 -7.18 23.19 31.39
C TYR A 108 -7.92 22.38 32.45
N GLY A 109 -7.86 21.04 32.39
CA GLY A 109 -8.46 20.19 33.41
C GLY A 109 -7.78 20.32 34.78
N SER A 110 -6.45 20.48 34.83
CA SER A 110 -5.72 20.64 36.10
C SER A 110 -5.81 22.06 36.69
N ALA A 111 -5.71 23.10 35.86
CA ALA A 111 -5.82 24.49 36.32
C ALA A 111 -7.21 24.81 36.90
N HIS A 112 -8.29 24.32 36.28
CA HIS A 112 -9.64 24.61 36.75
C HIS A 112 -10.16 23.67 37.84
N LEU A 113 -9.62 22.45 37.99
CA LEU A 113 -9.92 21.63 39.17
C LEU A 113 -9.41 22.28 40.45
N SER A 114 -8.25 22.96 40.39
CA SER A 114 -7.71 23.73 41.50
C SER A 114 -8.58 24.97 41.81
N GLU A 115 -9.04 25.69 40.78
CA GLU A 115 -9.81 26.93 40.96
C GLU A 115 -11.29 26.69 41.32
N LYS A 116 -11.94 25.64 40.79
CA LYS A 116 -13.32 25.27 41.16
C LYS A 116 -13.41 24.64 42.54
N ALA A 117 -12.39 23.88 42.98
CA ALA A 117 -12.32 23.39 44.35
C ALA A 117 -12.29 24.53 45.37
N GLU A 118 -11.70 25.68 45.00
CA GLU A 118 -11.67 26.89 45.82
C GLU A 118 -13.00 27.68 45.79
N ARG A 119 -13.83 27.57 44.74
CA ARG A 119 -15.09 28.35 44.60
C ARG A 119 -16.40 27.58 44.76
N GLY A 120 -16.38 26.24 44.81
CA GLY A 120 -17.57 25.43 45.10
C GLY A 120 -18.63 25.35 43.99
N GLU A 121 -18.28 25.62 42.72
CA GLU A 121 -19.23 25.65 41.59
C GLU A 121 -19.16 24.39 40.69
N THR A 122 -20.31 23.83 40.31
CA THR A 122 -20.44 22.57 39.53
C THR A 122 -20.97 22.73 38.10
N THR A 123 -21.07 23.95 37.57
CA THR A 123 -21.67 24.20 36.25
C THR A 123 -20.81 23.68 35.07
N PRO A 124 -21.41 23.16 33.97
CA PRO A 124 -20.68 22.62 32.82
C PRO A 124 -19.93 23.73 32.05
N LEU A 125 -18.78 23.36 31.46
CA LEU A 125 -17.86 24.26 30.74
C LEU A 125 -18.51 24.92 29.53
N ASP A 126 -18.57 26.25 29.52
CA ASP A 126 -18.74 27.07 28.31
C ASP A 126 -17.38 27.68 27.96
N TYR A 127 -16.73 27.12 26.94
CA TYR A 127 -15.42 27.59 26.49
C TYR A 127 -15.62 28.83 25.61
N GLY A 128 -15.04 29.97 26.01
CA GLY A 128 -14.93 31.15 25.14
C GLY A 128 -14.14 30.80 23.87
N ASP A 129 -14.85 30.82 22.74
CA ASP A 129 -14.53 30.10 21.49
C ASP A 129 -13.22 30.55 20.79
N GLU A 130 -12.81 31.82 20.92
CA GLU A 130 -11.69 32.37 20.14
C GLU A 130 -10.29 31.96 20.64
N THR A 131 -10.03 32.05 21.96
CA THR A 131 -8.68 31.81 22.51
C THR A 131 -8.27 30.34 22.48
N LEU A 132 -9.26 29.44 22.57
CA LEU A 132 -9.05 27.99 22.44
C LEU A 132 -8.68 27.62 21.00
N MET A 133 -9.33 28.25 20.02
CA MET A 133 -9.11 27.97 18.60
C MET A 133 -7.73 28.42 18.14
N ASP A 134 -7.25 29.57 18.59
CA ASP A 134 -5.90 30.04 18.27
C ASP A 134 -4.80 29.14 18.86
N HIS A 135 -4.97 28.72 20.12
CA HIS A 135 -4.08 27.75 20.77
C HIS A 135 -4.11 26.36 20.10
N LYS A 136 -5.30 25.91 19.66
CA LYS A 136 -5.46 24.65 18.93
C LYS A 136 -4.68 24.68 17.61
N ASN A 137 -4.70 25.82 16.92
CA ASN A 137 -3.97 25.99 15.66
C ASN A 137 -2.45 25.99 15.86
N THR A 138 -1.93 26.72 16.85
CA THR A 138 -0.48 26.73 17.15
C THR A 138 0.03 25.36 17.60
N LEU A 139 -0.72 24.67 18.46
CA LEU A 139 -0.34 23.33 18.92
C LEU A 139 -0.36 22.32 17.77
N LYS A 140 -1.33 22.44 16.85
CA LYS A 140 -1.41 21.62 15.64
C LYS A 140 -0.19 21.84 14.74
N GLU A 141 0.32 23.07 14.61
CA GLU A 141 1.55 23.34 13.85
C GLU A 141 2.81 22.77 14.52
N GLU A 142 2.92 22.86 15.84
CA GLU A 142 4.06 22.28 16.58
C GLU A 142 4.10 20.76 16.51
N LEU A 143 2.94 20.12 16.67
CA LEU A 143 2.81 18.67 16.53
C LEU A 143 3.12 18.24 15.10
N ARG A 144 2.62 18.95 14.09
CA ARG A 144 2.97 18.69 12.68
C ARG A 144 4.49 18.73 12.42
N LYS A 145 5.24 19.59 13.13
CA LYS A 145 6.71 19.61 13.08
C LYS A 145 7.33 18.40 13.80
N ARG A 146 6.79 17.96 14.94
CA ARG A 146 7.29 16.79 15.70
C ARG A 146 6.93 15.44 15.05
N THR A 147 5.72 15.28 14.54
CA THR A 147 5.30 14.06 13.82
C THR A 147 6.17 13.81 12.60
N ARG A 148 6.70 14.88 11.99
CA ARG A 148 7.71 14.82 10.92
C ARG A 148 9.01 14.12 11.34
N LEU A 149 9.43 14.26 12.61
CA LEU A 149 10.63 13.61 13.16
C LEU A 149 10.40 12.14 13.55
N TYR A 150 9.19 11.76 13.96
CA TYR A 150 8.87 10.37 14.34
C TYR A 150 8.61 9.44 13.13
N ASN A 151 8.68 9.98 11.92
CA ASN A 151 8.52 9.28 10.65
C ASN A 151 9.84 8.70 10.09
N GLY A 152 10.88 8.46 10.89
CA GLY A 152 12.19 8.02 10.38
C GLY A 152 12.20 6.62 9.74
N PRO A 153 12.53 5.55 10.49
CA PRO A 153 12.79 4.23 9.90
C PRO A 153 11.52 3.49 9.45
N VAL A 154 10.40 3.61 10.17
CA VAL A 154 9.17 2.84 9.88
C VAL A 154 8.51 3.29 8.57
N TYR A 155 8.52 4.61 8.30
CA TYR A 155 8.01 5.15 7.04
C TYR A 155 8.84 4.69 5.85
N LEU A 156 10.17 4.70 5.98
CA LEU A 156 11.07 4.23 4.92
C LEU A 156 10.84 2.76 4.59
N VAL A 157 10.73 1.89 5.59
CA VAL A 157 10.44 0.45 5.37
C VAL A 157 9.09 0.27 4.69
N SER A 158 8.05 0.98 5.15
CA SER A 158 6.71 0.92 4.56
C SER A 158 6.71 1.41 3.10
N MET A 159 7.42 2.50 2.81
CA MET A 159 7.56 3.06 1.47
C MET A 159 8.36 2.15 0.54
N ILE A 160 9.47 1.56 0.99
CA ILE A 160 10.26 0.61 0.21
C ILE A 160 9.43 -0.63 -0.11
N ARG A 161 8.71 -1.17 0.88
CA ARG A 161 7.81 -2.31 0.68
C ARG A 161 6.73 -1.97 -0.34
N ALA A 162 6.06 -0.84 -0.21
CA ALA A 162 5.08 -0.36 -1.18
C ALA A 162 5.71 -0.09 -2.56
N LEU A 163 6.97 0.29 -2.64
CA LEU A 163 7.63 0.46 -3.94
C LEU A 163 7.88 -0.90 -4.60
N ILE A 164 8.41 -1.86 -3.85
CA ILE A 164 8.69 -3.22 -4.33
C ILE A 164 7.39 -3.95 -4.70
N ASP A 165 6.38 -3.88 -3.84
CA ASP A 165 5.12 -4.61 -4.01
C ASP A 165 4.33 -4.18 -5.25
N PHE A 166 4.56 -2.96 -5.75
CA PHE A 166 3.84 -2.37 -6.89
C PHE A 166 4.70 -2.31 -8.15
N ILE A 167 5.98 -1.91 -8.04
CA ILE A 167 6.87 -1.73 -9.20
C ILE A 167 7.44 -3.06 -9.69
N ALA A 168 7.90 -3.94 -8.79
CA ALA A 168 8.58 -5.16 -9.20
C ALA A 168 7.71 -6.07 -10.09
N PRO A 169 6.41 -6.31 -9.79
CA PRO A 169 5.57 -7.13 -10.66
C PRO A 169 5.34 -6.50 -12.03
N ILE A 170 5.27 -5.17 -12.12
CA ILE A 170 5.10 -4.46 -13.40
C ILE A 170 6.35 -4.61 -14.26
N LEU A 171 7.54 -4.40 -13.67
CA LEU A 171 8.81 -4.57 -14.38
C LEU A 171 9.00 -6.01 -14.87
N LEU A 172 8.72 -6.99 -14.00
CA LEU A 172 8.81 -8.41 -14.34
C LEU A 172 7.82 -8.81 -15.44
N GLY A 173 6.56 -8.37 -15.33
CA GLY A 173 5.54 -8.62 -16.35
C GLY A 173 5.88 -7.96 -17.69
N GLY A 174 6.35 -6.71 -17.66
CA GLY A 174 6.80 -6.01 -18.86
C GLY A 174 7.99 -6.68 -19.54
N ALA A 175 8.99 -7.12 -18.77
CA ALA A 175 10.12 -7.87 -19.29
C ALA A 175 9.70 -9.20 -19.93
N ALA A 176 8.79 -9.94 -19.29
CA ALA A 176 8.28 -11.19 -19.85
C ALA A 176 7.47 -10.98 -21.14
N LEU A 177 6.66 -9.91 -21.23
CA LEU A 177 5.96 -9.54 -22.47
C LEU A 177 6.94 -9.19 -23.60
N TRP A 178 8.01 -8.45 -23.28
CA TRP A 178 9.04 -8.11 -24.25
C TRP A 178 9.70 -9.35 -24.86
N HIS A 179 9.98 -10.37 -24.04
CA HIS A 179 10.54 -11.63 -24.51
C HIS A 179 9.53 -12.50 -25.28
N LEU A 180 8.25 -12.45 -24.94
CA LEU A 180 7.21 -13.21 -25.64
C LEU A 180 6.82 -12.60 -27.00
N TYR A 181 6.90 -11.28 -27.14
CA TYR A 181 6.48 -10.56 -28.34
C TYR A 181 7.04 -11.16 -29.66
N PRO A 182 8.37 -11.38 -29.81
CA PRO A 182 8.93 -11.94 -31.04
C PRO A 182 8.67 -13.44 -31.24
N LEU A 183 8.14 -14.15 -30.22
CA LEU A 183 7.82 -15.58 -30.29
C LEU A 183 6.33 -15.83 -30.62
N SER A 184 5.49 -14.80 -30.48
CA SER A 184 4.05 -14.91 -30.62
C SER A 184 3.58 -14.60 -32.05
N PHE A 185 4.37 -13.84 -32.82
CA PHE A 185 4.04 -13.34 -34.16
C PHE A 185 5.27 -13.39 -35.05
#